data_AF-A0A1F8LVU2-F1
#
_entry.id   AF-A0A1F8LVU2-F1
#
_cell.length_a   1.000
_cell.length_b   1.000
_cell.length_c   1.000
_cell.angle_alpha   90.00
_cell.angle_beta   90.00
_cell.angle_gamma   90.00
#
_symmetry.space_group_name_H-M   'P 1'
#
loop_
_entity.id
_entity.type
_entity.pdbx_description
1 polymer ?
#
loop_
_entity_poly.entity_id
_entity_poly.type
_entity_poly.pdbx_seq_one_letter_code
_entity_poly.pdbx_strand_id
1 'polypeptide(L)'
;MKRLLATLKRIPVLSYALVGAAVIIIIIAAIIGIDSDRGVLVGWIGIILLLTELTRRWRKEWHFLLLVAGAFIGAIILSGLYEAAIYPLVEKIGGASAVQSRGLEIFHDILTDILLLVTPMAIIYGILGAITLFALRLIIICRKRLSEKT
;
A
#
# COMPACT_ATOMS: atom_id res chain seq x y z
N MET A 1 17.15 -16.35 16.85
CA MET A 1 17.91 -16.01 15.62
C MET A 1 17.94 -17.08 14.54
N LYS A 2 18.31 -18.35 14.81
CA LYS A 2 18.46 -19.39 13.75
C LYS A 2 17.19 -19.69 12.93
N ARG A 3 16.00 -19.69 13.56
CA ARG A 3 14.72 -19.88 12.83
C ARG A 3 14.37 -18.69 11.93
N LEU A 4 14.58 -17.45 12.38
CA LEU A 4 14.39 -16.25 11.57
C LEU A 4 15.29 -16.27 10.33
N LEU A 5 16.57 -16.59 10.49
CA LEU A 5 17.52 -16.70 9.38
C LEU A 5 17.15 -17.80 8.36
N ALA A 6 16.58 -18.92 8.83
CA ALA A 6 16.10 -19.99 7.95
C ALA A 6 14.85 -19.58 7.15
N THR A 7 13.94 -18.82 7.77
CA THR A 7 12.79 -18.23 7.07
C THR A 7 13.24 -17.16 6.08
N LEU A 8 14.25 -16.36 6.43
CA LEU A 8 14.84 -15.36 5.56
C LEU A 8 15.46 -15.99 4.29
N LYS A 9 16.08 -17.17 4.41
CA LYS A 9 16.70 -17.93 3.31
C LYS A 9 15.68 -18.44 2.26
N ARG A 10 14.39 -18.56 2.62
CA ARG A 10 13.32 -18.97 1.69
C ARG A 10 12.71 -17.80 0.92
N ILE A 11 13.02 -16.57 1.31
CA ILE A 11 12.57 -15.38 0.61
C ILE A 11 13.59 -15.12 -0.52
N PRO A 12 13.16 -15.04 -1.79
CA PRO A 12 14.08 -14.82 -2.90
C PRO A 12 14.80 -13.48 -2.71
N VAL A 13 16.09 -13.44 -3.02
CA VAL A 13 16.97 -12.25 -2.88
C VAL A 13 16.32 -10.98 -3.48
N LEU A 14 15.58 -11.17 -4.58
CA LEU A 14 14.81 -10.11 -5.25
C LEU A 14 13.78 -9.43 -4.32
N SER A 15 13.12 -10.16 -3.42
CA SER A 15 12.19 -9.56 -2.44
C SER A 15 12.90 -8.60 -1.50
N TYR A 16 14.08 -8.95 -1.00
CA TYR A 16 14.86 -8.05 -0.12
C TYR A 16 15.34 -6.83 -0.87
N ALA A 17 15.80 -7.01 -2.12
CA ALA A 17 16.24 -5.91 -2.95
C ALA A 17 15.09 -4.93 -3.23
N LEU A 18 13.89 -5.43 -3.56
CA LEU A 18 12.71 -4.60 -3.84
C LEU A 18 12.22 -3.86 -2.59
N VAL A 19 12.13 -4.55 -1.45
CA VAL A 19 11.73 -3.92 -0.18
C VAL A 19 12.77 -2.89 0.26
N GLY A 20 14.07 -3.22 0.17
CA GLY A 20 15.15 -2.30 0.51
C GLY A 20 15.16 -1.06 -0.39
N ALA A 21 15.03 -1.24 -1.71
CA ALA A 21 14.92 -0.13 -2.65
C ALA A 21 13.71 0.75 -2.36
N ALA A 22 12.55 0.15 -2.06
CA ALA A 22 11.35 0.90 -1.72
C ALA A 22 11.53 1.73 -0.45
N VAL A 23 12.13 1.16 0.60
CA VAL A 23 12.42 1.88 1.85
C VAL A 23 13.33 3.08 1.58
N ILE A 24 14.40 2.89 0.80
CA ILE A 24 15.31 3.97 0.44
C ILE A 24 14.57 5.07 -0.32
N ILE A 25 13.73 4.71 -1.29
CA ILE A 25 12.96 5.67 -2.09
C ILE A 25 11.94 6.44 -1.23
N ILE A 26 11.29 5.77 -0.27
CA ILE A 26 10.36 6.43 0.66
C ILE A 26 11.11 7.42 1.56
N ILE A 27 12.30 7.08 2.03
CA ILE A 27 13.15 8.00 2.80
C ILE A 27 13.53 9.21 1.94
N ILE A 28 13.91 8.99 0.68
CA ILE A 28 14.21 10.10 -0.25
C ILE A 28 12.98 10.99 -0.47
N ALA A 29 11.78 10.40 -0.64
CA ALA A 29 10.53 11.15 -0.77
C ALA A 29 10.26 12.01 0.46
N ALA A 30 10.47 11.47 1.66
CA ALA A 30 10.33 12.20 2.91
C ALA A 30 11.34 13.36 3.03
N ILE A 31 12.58 13.20 2.55
CA ILE A 31 13.60 14.27 2.53
C ILE A 31 13.21 15.38 1.54
N ILE A 32 12.65 15.02 0.38
CA ILE A 32 12.18 15.98 -0.62
C ILE A 32 10.94 16.76 -0.13
N GLY A 33 10.14 16.14 0.73
CA GLY A 33 8.89 16.68 1.25
C GLY A 33 7.69 16.23 0.40
N ILE A 34 6.74 15.56 1.04
CA ILE A 34 5.50 15.03 0.41
C ILE A 34 4.54 16.17 0.04
N ASP A 35 4.77 17.38 0.55
CA ASP A 35 4.07 18.61 0.17
C ASP A 35 4.39 19.09 -1.26
N SER A 36 5.41 18.50 -1.90
CA SER A 36 5.82 18.82 -3.25
C SER A 36 5.43 17.73 -4.24
N ASP A 37 5.00 18.13 -5.46
CA ASP A 37 4.66 17.19 -6.54
C ASP A 37 5.76 16.14 -6.78
N ARG A 38 7.01 16.57 -6.67
CA ARG A 38 8.19 15.68 -6.85
C ARG A 38 8.30 14.67 -5.72
N GLY A 39 8.12 15.08 -4.48
CA GLY A 39 8.14 14.16 -3.32
C GLY A 39 7.04 13.12 -3.40
N VAL A 40 5.82 13.53 -3.79
CA VAL A 40 4.69 12.60 -4.01
C VAL A 40 5.03 11.58 -5.09
N LEU A 41 5.53 12.01 -6.24
CA LEU A 41 5.89 11.11 -7.34
C LEU A 41 6.98 10.10 -6.93
N VAL A 42 8.01 10.56 -6.23
CA VAL A 42 9.07 9.66 -5.71
C VAL A 42 8.48 8.68 -4.69
N GLY A 43 7.61 9.15 -3.80
CA GLY A 43 6.92 8.30 -2.82
C GLY A 43 6.08 7.22 -3.50
N TRP A 44 5.33 7.59 -4.55
CA TRP A 44 4.56 6.64 -5.35
C TRP A 44 5.42 5.57 -6.00
N ILE A 45 6.61 5.89 -6.50
CA ILE A 45 7.54 4.88 -7.03
C ILE A 45 7.93 3.87 -5.94
N GLY A 46 8.20 4.35 -4.72
CA GLY A 46 8.48 3.49 -3.58
C GLY A 46 7.32 2.56 -3.24
N ILE A 47 6.09 3.10 -3.20
CA ILE A 47 4.88 2.31 -2.95
C ILE A 47 4.63 1.30 -4.06
N ILE A 48 4.83 1.67 -5.33
CA ILE A 48 4.69 0.76 -6.47
C ILE A 48 5.63 -0.44 -6.33
N LEU A 49 6.88 -0.23 -5.90
CA LEU A 49 7.83 -1.32 -5.67
C LEU A 49 7.36 -2.26 -4.55
N LEU A 50 6.85 -1.72 -3.45
CA LEU A 50 6.28 -2.53 -2.36
C LEU A 50 5.07 -3.33 -2.82
N LEU A 51 4.12 -2.67 -3.51
CA LEU A 51 2.92 -3.32 -4.03
C LEU A 51 3.28 -4.38 -5.06
N THR A 52 4.27 -4.13 -5.92
CA THR A 52 4.77 -5.12 -6.88
C THR A 52 5.28 -6.35 -6.14
N GLU A 53 6.13 -6.20 -5.12
CA GLU A 53 6.62 -7.36 -4.39
C GLU A 53 5.51 -8.11 -3.64
N LEU A 54 4.57 -7.37 -3.02
CA LEU A 54 3.45 -7.94 -2.27
C LEU A 54 2.54 -8.76 -3.19
N THR A 55 2.21 -8.21 -4.35
CA THR A 55 1.24 -8.78 -5.31
C THR A 55 1.88 -9.74 -6.31
N ARG A 56 3.22 -9.77 -6.46
CA ARG A 56 3.93 -10.67 -7.39
C ARG A 56 3.57 -12.14 -7.22
N ARG A 57 3.19 -12.55 -6.01
CA ARG A 57 2.82 -13.93 -5.69
C ARG A 57 1.34 -14.21 -5.81
N TRP A 58 0.52 -13.19 -6.08
CA TRP A 58 -0.92 -13.32 -6.16
C TRP A 58 -1.30 -13.89 -7.53
N ARG A 59 -1.87 -15.10 -7.52
CA ARG A 59 -2.30 -15.79 -8.74
C ARG A 59 -3.82 -15.76 -8.95
N LYS A 60 -4.55 -15.06 -8.07
CA LYS A 60 -6.02 -14.97 -8.12
C LYS A 60 -6.47 -13.52 -8.06
N GLU A 61 -7.42 -13.18 -8.92
CA GLU A 61 -8.02 -11.83 -9.06
C GLU A 61 -8.62 -11.35 -7.74
N TRP A 62 -9.22 -12.26 -6.97
CA TRP A 62 -9.82 -11.94 -5.67
C TRP A 62 -8.86 -11.27 -4.69
N HIS A 63 -7.56 -11.59 -4.71
CA HIS A 63 -6.60 -10.90 -3.83
C HIS A 63 -6.43 -9.43 -4.24
N PHE A 64 -6.46 -9.15 -5.54
CA PHE A 64 -6.40 -7.78 -6.05
C PHE A 64 -7.67 -7.00 -5.73
N LEU A 65 -8.84 -7.64 -5.80
CA LEU A 65 -10.09 -7.01 -5.35
C LEU A 65 -10.08 -6.73 -3.84
N LEU A 66 -9.55 -7.65 -3.03
CA LEU A 66 -9.36 -7.43 -1.60
C LEU A 66 -8.37 -6.30 -1.30
N LEU A 67 -7.35 -6.10 -2.12
CA LEU A 67 -6.44 -4.95 -2.01
C LEU A 67 -7.17 -3.63 -2.26
N VAL A 68 -7.99 -3.56 -3.32
CA VAL A 68 -8.80 -2.36 -3.60
C VAL A 68 -9.76 -2.08 -2.46
N ALA A 69 -10.53 -3.10 -2.04
CA ALA A 69 -11.50 -2.96 -0.97
C ALA A 69 -10.82 -2.59 0.35
N GLY A 70 -9.71 -3.25 0.70
CA GLY A 70 -8.94 -2.97 1.90
C GLY A 70 -8.31 -1.58 1.90
N ALA A 71 -7.78 -1.12 0.77
CA ALA A 71 -7.25 0.23 0.64
C ALA A 71 -8.37 1.29 0.80
N PHE A 72 -9.51 1.07 0.14
CA PHE A 72 -10.64 2.00 0.18
C PHE A 72 -11.30 2.05 1.57
N ILE A 73 -11.65 0.89 2.12
CA ILE A 73 -12.23 0.79 3.47
C ILE A 73 -11.23 1.26 4.52
N GLY A 74 -9.96 0.87 4.39
CA GLY A 74 -8.89 1.31 5.27
C GLY A 74 -8.75 2.83 5.29
N ALA A 75 -8.81 3.48 4.13
CA ALA A 75 -8.76 4.93 4.04
C ALA A 75 -9.96 5.60 4.71
N ILE A 76 -11.17 5.09 4.49
CA ILE A 76 -12.39 5.59 5.15
C ILE A 76 -12.30 5.44 6.66
N ILE A 77 -11.88 4.25 7.13
CA ILE A 77 -11.74 3.98 8.56
C ILE A 77 -10.67 4.88 9.15
N LEU A 78 -9.49 5.01 8.55
CA LEU A 78 -8.43 5.86 9.08
C LEU A 78 -8.84 7.33 9.15
N SER A 79 -9.47 7.85 8.08
CA SER A 79 -9.96 9.22 8.03
C SER A 79 -11.06 9.46 9.08
N GLY A 80 -12.05 8.57 9.18
CA GLY A 80 -13.15 8.70 10.14
C GLY A 80 -12.73 8.43 11.59
N LEU A 81 -11.80 7.51 11.84
CA LEU A 81 -11.28 7.21 13.17
C LEU A 81 -10.52 8.41 13.74
N TYR A 82 -9.79 9.13 12.90
CA TYR A 82 -9.07 10.32 13.31
C TYR A 82 -10.04 11.42 13.81
N GLU A 83 -11.05 11.73 13.00
CA GLU A 83 -12.04 12.77 13.32
C GLU A 83 -12.98 12.38 14.47
N ALA A 84 -13.51 11.16 14.46
CA ALA A 84 -14.57 10.74 15.36
C ALA A 84 -14.07 10.12 16.67
N ALA A 85 -12.84 9.61 16.72
CA ALA A 85 -12.30 8.93 17.90
C ALA A 85 -11.07 9.61 18.48
N ILE A 86 -10.07 9.97 17.65
CA ILE A 86 -8.79 10.49 18.17
C ILE A 86 -8.94 11.91 18.71
N TYR A 87 -9.53 12.84 17.96
CA TYR A 87 -9.71 14.22 18.46
C TYR A 87 -10.53 14.30 19.77
N PRO A 88 -11.71 13.66 19.89
CA PRO A 88 -12.49 13.70 21.12
C PRO A 88 -11.77 13.05 22.30
N LEU A 89 -10.99 11.99 22.05
CA LEU A 89 -10.24 11.29 23.09
C LEU A 89 -9.07 12.16 23.59
N VAL A 90 -8.35 12.82 22.69
CA VAL A 90 -7.25 13.73 23.04
C VAL A 90 -7.77 14.94 23.81
N GLU A 91 -8.90 15.51 23.39
CA GLU A 91 -9.56 16.59 24.13
C GLU A 91 -9.99 16.13 25.53
N LYS A 92 -10.56 14.93 25.64
CA LYS A 92 -11.04 14.39 26.92
C LYS A 92 -9.92 14.06 27.90
N ILE A 93 -8.77 13.59 27.42
CA ILE A 93 -7.64 13.16 28.26
C ILE A 93 -6.69 14.32 28.58
N GLY A 94 -6.40 15.17 27.59
CA GLY A 94 -5.37 16.21 27.68
C GLY A 94 -5.88 17.65 27.63
N GLY A 95 -7.20 17.86 27.48
CA GLY A 95 -7.82 19.18 27.36
C GLY A 95 -7.53 19.88 26.02
N ALA A 96 -7.99 21.13 25.89
CA ALA A 96 -7.87 21.91 24.66
C ALA A 96 -6.41 22.14 24.20
N SER A 97 -5.45 22.21 25.14
CA SER A 97 -4.03 22.34 24.84
C SER A 97 -3.41 21.08 24.20
N ALA A 98 -3.96 19.90 24.47
CA ALA A 98 -3.48 18.65 23.86
C ALA A 98 -3.95 18.50 22.41
N VAL A 99 -5.10 19.10 22.07
CA VAL A 99 -5.62 19.15 20.69
C VAL A 99 -4.72 20.03 19.79
N GLN A 100 -4.08 21.04 20.36
CA GLN A 100 -3.08 21.88 19.67
C GLN A 100 -1.64 21.37 19.85
N SER A 101 -1.47 20.15 20.34
CA SER A 101 -0.13 19.62 20.57
C SER A 101 0.56 19.29 19.24
N ARG A 102 1.85 19.66 19.17
CA ARG A 102 2.73 19.33 18.05
C ARG A 102 2.82 17.82 17.78
N GLY A 103 2.59 16.99 18.81
CA GLY A 103 2.55 15.54 18.66
C GLY A 103 1.32 15.04 17.90
N LEU A 104 0.15 15.67 18.11
CA LEU A 104 -1.07 15.33 17.37
C LEU A 104 -0.99 15.79 15.92
N GLU A 105 -0.37 16.94 15.68
CA GLU A 105 -0.09 17.48 14.34
C GLU A 105 0.84 16.55 13.55
N ILE A 106 2.00 16.16 14.11
CA ILE A 106 2.91 15.20 13.45
C ILE A 106 2.21 13.86 13.18
N PHE A 107 1.40 13.38 14.11
CA PHE A 107 0.65 12.15 13.92
C PHE A 107 -0.39 12.27 12.80
N HIS A 108 -1.08 13.41 12.70
CA HIS A 108 -2.00 13.71 11.62
C HIS A 108 -1.29 13.70 10.27
N ASP A 109 -0.18 14.42 10.17
CA ASP A 109 0.58 14.56 8.93
C ASP A 109 1.07 13.20 8.43
N ILE A 110 1.63 12.37 9.33
CA ILE A 110 2.07 11.01 8.98
C ILE A 110 0.91 10.16 8.47
N LEU A 111 -0.27 10.21 9.10
CA LEU A 111 -1.43 9.44 8.64
C LEU A 111 -1.92 9.93 7.28
N THR A 112 -2.00 11.24 7.09
CA THR A 112 -2.40 11.86 5.82
C THR A 112 -1.43 11.50 4.71
N ASP A 113 -0.11 11.53 4.96
CA ASP A 113 0.93 11.11 4.03
C ASP A 113 0.81 9.64 3.64
N ILE A 114 0.55 8.77 4.62
CA ILE A 114 0.31 7.34 4.35
C ILE A 114 -0.92 7.17 3.46
N LEU A 115 -2.01 7.88 3.77
CA LEU A 115 -3.23 7.81 2.97
C LEU A 115 -3.01 8.31 1.54
N LEU A 116 -2.28 9.42 1.38
CA LEU A 116 -1.97 10.04 0.09
C LEU A 116 -1.05 9.17 -0.77
N LEU A 117 -0.05 8.52 -0.16
CA LEU A 117 0.91 7.72 -0.89
C LEU A 117 0.43 6.30 -1.17
N VAL A 118 -0.19 5.64 -0.18
CA VAL A 118 -0.52 4.21 -0.23
C VAL A 118 -1.85 3.97 -0.92
N THR A 119 -2.89 4.71 -0.55
CA THR A 119 -4.28 4.44 -1.00
C THR A 119 -4.45 4.52 -2.52
N PRO A 120 -4.08 5.62 -3.21
CA PRO A 120 -4.31 5.72 -4.65
C PRO A 120 -3.53 4.64 -5.41
N MET A 121 -2.28 4.38 -5.00
CA MET A 121 -1.46 3.37 -5.65
C MET A 121 -1.97 1.96 -5.41
N ALA A 122 -2.43 1.63 -4.19
CA ALA A 122 -3.04 0.33 -3.90
C ALA A 122 -4.32 0.08 -4.72
N ILE A 123 -5.15 1.10 -4.90
CA ILE A 123 -6.36 1.02 -5.73
C ILE A 123 -5.98 0.80 -7.20
N ILE A 124 -5.08 1.61 -7.76
CA ILE A 124 -4.63 1.49 -9.16
C ILE A 124 -4.04 0.10 -9.40
N TYR A 125 -3.14 -0.34 -8.53
CA TYR A 125 -2.47 -1.64 -8.66
C TYR A 125 -3.45 -2.81 -8.53
N GLY A 126 -4.42 -2.68 -7.62
CA GLY A 126 -5.50 -3.65 -7.46
C GLY A 126 -6.36 -3.78 -8.73
N ILE A 127 -6.80 -2.65 -9.31
CA ILE A 127 -7.60 -2.66 -10.54
C ILE A 127 -6.80 -3.27 -11.70
N LEU A 128 -5.57 -2.80 -11.93
CA LEU A 128 -4.73 -3.28 -13.03
C LEU A 128 -4.41 -4.77 -12.90
N GLY A 129 -4.09 -5.25 -11.68
CA GLY A 129 -3.78 -6.65 -11.45
C GLY A 129 -5.00 -7.57 -11.64
N ALA A 130 -6.18 -7.13 -11.21
CA ALA A 130 -7.43 -7.86 -11.43
C ALA A 130 -7.75 -8.00 -12.93
N ILE A 131 -7.69 -6.89 -13.68
CA ILE A 131 -7.94 -6.87 -15.13
C ILE A 131 -6.94 -7.77 -15.87
N THR A 132 -5.66 -7.64 -15.54
CA THR A 132 -4.58 -8.38 -16.21
C THR A 132 -4.74 -9.90 -16.03
N LEU A 133 -5.00 -10.36 -14.80
CA LEU A 133 -5.21 -11.78 -14.53
C LEU A 133 -6.49 -12.30 -15.19
N PHE A 134 -7.57 -11.52 -15.17
CA PHE A 134 -8.82 -11.89 -15.83
C PHE A 134 -8.64 -12.07 -17.33
N ALA A 135 -7.99 -11.10 -18.00
CA ALA A 135 -7.69 -11.17 -19.43
C ALA A 135 -6.80 -12.38 -19.77
N LEU A 136 -5.75 -12.64 -18.99
CA LEU A 136 -4.89 -13.81 -19.18
C LEU A 136 -5.66 -15.13 -19.06
N ARG A 137 -6.54 -15.26 -18.07
CA ARG A 137 -7.38 -16.45 -17.92
C ARG A 137 -8.35 -16.63 -19.08
N LEU A 138 -8.97 -15.55 -19.54
CA LEU A 138 -9.85 -15.57 -20.70
C LEU A 138 -9.12 -16.09 -21.94
N ILE A 139 -7.91 -15.58 -22.21
CA ILE A 139 -7.06 -16.02 -23.33
C ILE A 139 -6.74 -17.51 -23.23
N ILE A 140 -6.38 -18.00 -22.03
CA ILE A 140 -6.07 -19.42 -21.81
C ILE A 140 -7.30 -20.31 -22.09
N ILE A 141 -8.47 -19.91 -21.60
CA ILE A 141 -9.73 -20.65 -21.83
C ILE A 141 -10.08 -20.68 -23.32
N CYS A 142 -9.97 -19.54 -24.01
CA CYS A 142 -10.23 -19.46 -25.44
C CYS A 142 -9.28 -20.35 -26.24
N ARG A 143 -7.97 -20.31 -25.95
CA ARG A 143 -6.97 -21.19 -26.60
C ARG A 143 -7.27 -22.67 -26.35
N LYS A 144 -7.64 -23.04 -25.14
CA LYS A 144 -7.97 -24.43 -24.80
C LYS A 144 -9.18 -24.93 -25.61
N ARG A 145 -10.26 -24.15 -25.69
CA ARG A 145 -11.45 -24.49 -26.49
C ARG A 145 -11.17 -24.59 -27.98
N LEU A 146 -10.22 -23.82 -28.50
CA LEU A 146 -9.84 -23.84 -29.91
C LEU A 146 -9.07 -25.11 -30.27
N SER A 147 -8.17 -25.55 -29.37
CA SER A 147 -7.41 -26.79 -29.52
C SER A 147 -8.25 -28.07 -29.40
N GLU A 148 -9.37 -28.04 -28.66
CA GLU A 148 -10.28 -29.20 -28.54
C GLU A 148 -11.20 -29.37 -29.76
N LYS A 149 -11.26 -28.39 -30.67
CA LYS A 149 -12.09 -28.42 -31.89
C LYS A 149 -11.32 -28.82 -33.16
N THR A 150 -9.99 -28.84 -33.11
CA THR A 150 -9.09 -29.27 -34.19
C THR A 150 -8.58 -30.68 -33.93
#